data_AF-A0AAU7MQ62-F1
#
_entry.id   AF-A0AAU7MQ62-F1
#
_cell.length_a   1.000
_cell.length_b   1.000
_cell.length_c   1.000
_cell.angle_alpha   90.00
_cell.angle_beta   90.00
_cell.angle_gamma   90.00
#
_symmetry.space_group_name_H-M   'P 1'
#
loop_
_entity.id
_entity.type
_entity.pdbx_description
1 polymer ?
#
loop_
_entity_poly.entity_id
_entity_poly.type
_entity_poly.pdbx_seq_one_letter_code
_entity_poly.pdbx_strand_id
1 'polypeptide(L)'
;MPLARTPVFRARVGIMPLKFFLKLYARLAGLTALVVLLCVLLFTGINTVRSQFWHERFPEPLMRWLATAPAPVQQYHWLTSTVDLRVGAPSRFNLSPVALERLGYGQVVGIESDVGYRVLVTGLAGEVLQLRLSEPYRDVSETIGLIFRWHLDSASVDDRLNVAAQMARSLNVEVYPLDDADLLPDPDVLDQVAERGLAFYTDDSDGCGRVIVQLADGELYRIDMPPAFNAWAWPVVLLLVLVLGGVLAVALFLALREVDSNLRTVESVAVRIARGEMGARVQTGEGTLVTRLASSFDGMAEHIQRLVQVQREMIHAVSHELRTPVARIRFGVQMIEDCQDQAALQKQLDGIDGDIQELDELIDEILTYARLEQGGPVFSLQENSVTDIVRQVVSEQQMVRPELDIEGNIDEISERWALSDIEPRYLHRAIQNLVGNAGRYAAGKVLVSCHFDEDNCRIDVEDDGPGIPEEDWEKVFTAFARLDDSRTRTSGGYGLGLSIVRRILYWHGGHAFVSRSDTLGGAKFSLVWPRKKPVDSIV
;
A
#
# COMPACT_ATOMS: atom_id res chain seq x y z
N MET A 1 -0.19 43.21 20.46
CA MET A 1 -0.65 42.88 19.09
C MET A 1 0.13 41.66 18.62
N PRO A 2 -0.44 40.44 18.61
CA PRO A 2 0.28 39.27 18.11
C PRO A 2 0.08 39.13 16.60
N LEU A 3 1.21 38.97 15.90
CA LEU A 3 1.34 38.73 14.47
C LEU A 3 0.58 37.47 14.05
N ALA A 4 -0.42 37.63 13.18
CA ALA A 4 -1.10 36.54 12.50
C ALA A 4 -0.15 35.93 11.45
N ARG A 5 0.22 34.67 11.67
CA ARG A 5 1.08 33.88 10.78
C ARG A 5 0.30 33.47 9.52
N THR A 6 0.89 33.73 8.36
CA THR A 6 0.50 33.19 7.07
C THR A 6 0.55 31.65 7.06
N PRO A 7 -0.43 30.95 6.44
CA PRO A 7 -0.36 29.51 6.29
C PRO A 7 0.54 29.16 5.10
N VAL A 8 1.80 28.82 5.40
CA VAL A 8 2.71 28.19 4.44
C VAL A 8 2.15 26.80 4.08
N PHE A 9 1.75 26.63 2.82
CA PHE A 9 1.35 25.36 2.24
C PHE A 9 2.57 24.43 2.17
N ARG A 10 2.90 23.77 3.27
CA ARG A 10 3.87 22.67 3.27
C ARG A 10 3.24 21.50 2.53
N ALA A 11 3.75 21.22 1.34
CA ALA A 11 3.62 19.91 0.70
C ALA A 11 4.14 18.85 1.70
N ARG A 12 3.23 18.22 2.45
CA ARG A 12 3.52 16.97 3.14
C ARG A 12 3.72 15.93 2.05
N VAL A 13 4.96 15.73 1.64
CA VAL A 13 5.41 14.45 1.10
C VAL A 13 5.10 13.44 2.20
N GLY A 14 3.93 12.80 2.08
CA GLY A 14 3.44 11.82 3.02
C GLY A 14 4.40 10.65 3.03
N ILE A 15 5.35 10.69 3.98
CA ILE A 15 6.09 9.54 4.45
C ILE A 15 5.03 8.48 4.73
N MET A 16 5.05 7.40 3.94
CA MET A 16 4.13 6.29 4.08
C MET A 16 4.11 5.91 5.57
N PRO A 17 2.96 5.94 6.27
CA PRO A 17 2.97 5.89 7.72
C PRO A 17 3.61 4.58 8.14
N LEU A 18 4.73 4.65 8.86
CA LEU A 18 5.46 3.50 9.41
C LEU A 18 4.52 2.45 10.04
N LYS A 19 3.40 2.93 10.60
CA LYS A 19 2.29 2.13 11.15
C LYS A 19 1.65 1.15 10.15
N PHE A 20 1.56 1.49 8.86
CA PHE A 20 1.04 0.61 7.81
C PHE A 20 1.99 -0.55 7.58
N PHE A 21 3.27 -0.26 7.30
CA PHE A 21 4.29 -1.29 7.14
C PHE A 21 4.39 -2.16 8.39
N LEU A 22 4.38 -1.56 9.58
CA LEU A 22 4.42 -2.30 10.84
C LEU A 22 3.22 -3.26 10.98
N LYS A 23 1.99 -2.82 10.65
CA LYS A 23 0.80 -3.68 10.66
C LYS A 23 0.88 -4.78 9.60
N LEU A 24 1.36 -4.46 8.40
CA LEU A 24 1.52 -5.43 7.31
C LEU A 24 2.57 -6.49 7.66
N TYR A 25 3.74 -6.08 8.12
CA TYR A 25 4.80 -6.97 8.57
C TYR A 25 4.39 -7.77 9.80
N ALA A 26 3.64 -7.19 10.75
CA ALA A 26 3.11 -7.93 11.90
C ALA A 26 2.10 -9.00 11.48
N ARG A 27 1.21 -8.70 10.52
CA ARG A 27 0.28 -9.70 9.95
C ARG A 27 1.03 -10.80 9.20
N LEU A 28 2.03 -10.42 8.41
CA LEU A 28 2.87 -11.37 7.67
C LEU A 28 3.64 -12.27 8.65
N ALA A 29 4.26 -11.69 9.68
CA ALA A 29 5.00 -12.42 10.71
C ALA A 29 4.08 -13.32 11.55
N GLY A 30 2.88 -12.87 11.88
CA GLY A 30 1.87 -13.70 12.55
C GLY A 30 1.43 -14.87 11.69
N LEU A 31 1.20 -14.64 10.39
CA LEU A 31 0.86 -15.69 9.45
C LEU A 31 2.01 -16.70 9.31
N THR A 32 3.25 -16.25 9.12
CA THR A 32 4.40 -17.16 9.00
C THR A 32 4.63 -17.96 10.27
N ALA A 33 4.52 -17.34 11.44
CA ALA A 33 4.61 -18.05 12.72
C ALA A 33 3.52 -19.11 12.87
N LEU A 34 2.28 -18.81 12.47
CA LEU A 34 1.17 -19.78 12.46
C LEU A 34 1.45 -20.95 11.53
N VAL A 35 1.95 -20.68 10.32
CA VAL A 35 2.29 -21.73 9.34
C VAL A 35 3.42 -22.62 9.86
N VAL A 36 4.48 -22.02 10.41
CA VAL A 36 5.59 -22.77 11.01
C VAL A 36 5.11 -23.65 12.16
N LEU A 37 4.28 -23.10 13.05
CA LEU A 37 3.68 -23.86 14.15
C LEU A 37 2.87 -25.06 13.65
N LEU A 38 2.03 -24.85 12.62
CA LEU A 38 1.23 -25.90 12.00
C LEU A 38 2.12 -26.98 11.37
N CYS A 39 3.17 -26.59 10.65
CA CYS A 39 4.13 -27.52 10.06
C CYS A 39 4.86 -28.34 11.12
N VAL A 40 5.28 -27.73 12.23
CA VAL A 40 5.93 -28.42 13.35
C VAL A 40 4.96 -29.42 14.00
N LEU A 41 3.71 -29.01 14.25
CA LEU A 41 2.69 -29.91 14.80
C LEU A 41 2.41 -31.10 13.88
N LEU A 42 2.27 -30.86 12.57
CA LEU A 42 2.08 -31.91 11.57
C LEU A 42 3.28 -32.84 11.50
N PHE A 43 4.50 -32.29 11.44
CA PHE A 43 5.74 -33.07 11.40
C PHE A 43 5.86 -33.98 12.62
N THR A 44 5.70 -33.41 13.81
CA THR A 44 5.78 -34.17 15.07
C THR A 44 4.68 -35.21 15.15
N GLY A 45 3.41 -34.85 14.90
CA GLY A 45 2.28 -35.78 14.99
C GLY A 45 2.38 -36.95 14.01
N ILE A 46 2.72 -36.67 12.74
CA ILE A 46 2.90 -37.72 11.72
C ILE A 46 4.08 -38.62 12.10
N ASN A 47 5.21 -38.05 12.54
CA ASN A 47 6.37 -38.85 12.89
C ASN A 47 6.19 -39.66 14.18
N THR A 48 5.41 -39.18 15.16
CA THR A 48 5.05 -39.99 16.33
C THR A 48 4.30 -41.25 15.92
N VAL A 49 3.26 -41.12 15.07
CA VAL A 49 2.48 -42.27 14.59
C VAL A 49 3.33 -43.20 13.72
N ARG A 50 4.12 -42.65 12.79
CA ARG A 50 5.01 -43.44 11.93
C ARG A 50 6.09 -44.17 12.74
N SER A 51 6.63 -43.52 13.76
CA SER A 51 7.65 -44.11 14.65
C SER A 51 7.05 -45.28 15.43
N GLN A 52 5.88 -45.10 16.06
CA GLN A 52 5.19 -46.19 16.77
C GLN A 52 4.90 -47.38 15.84
N PHE A 53 4.36 -47.10 14.65
CA PHE A 53 4.09 -48.15 13.67
C PHE A 53 5.37 -48.90 13.25
N TRP A 54 6.48 -48.18 13.07
CA TRP A 54 7.77 -48.78 12.72
C TRP A 54 8.32 -49.67 13.85
N HIS A 55 8.22 -49.23 15.11
CA HIS A 55 8.66 -50.02 16.28
C HIS A 55 7.87 -51.32 16.48
N GLU A 56 6.61 -51.38 16.03
CA GLU A 56 5.84 -52.63 16.01
C GLU A 56 6.18 -53.52 14.81
N ARG A 57 6.34 -52.92 13.62
CA ARG A 57 6.48 -53.64 12.35
C ARG A 57 7.89 -54.19 12.11
N PHE A 58 8.93 -53.48 12.54
CA PHE A 58 10.32 -53.90 12.30
C PHE A 58 10.68 -55.21 13.05
N PRO A 59 10.35 -55.38 14.35
CA PRO A 59 10.62 -56.62 15.07
C PRO A 59 9.62 -57.76 14.76
N GLU A 60 8.51 -57.48 14.06
CA GLU A 60 7.43 -58.45 13.82
C GLU A 60 7.89 -59.78 13.19
N PRO A 61 8.75 -59.81 12.15
CA PRO A 61 9.22 -61.06 11.55
C PRO A 61 10.02 -61.91 12.56
N LEU A 62 10.92 -61.29 13.32
CA LEU A 62 11.69 -61.94 14.38
C LEU A 62 10.78 -62.51 15.47
N MET A 63 9.83 -61.71 15.95
CA MET A 63 8.91 -62.13 17.01
C MET A 63 8.04 -63.29 16.56
N ARG A 64 7.55 -63.28 15.31
CA ARG A 64 6.80 -64.40 14.73
C ARG A 64 7.66 -65.64 14.57
N TRP A 65 8.92 -65.51 14.13
CA TRP A 65 9.86 -66.62 14.06
C TRP A 65 10.02 -67.28 15.44
N LEU A 66 10.27 -66.49 16.48
CA LEU A 66 10.38 -66.98 17.85
C LEU A 66 9.07 -67.62 18.35
N ALA A 67 7.91 -67.05 17.98
CA ALA A 67 6.61 -67.59 18.36
C ALA A 67 6.33 -68.97 17.74
N THR A 68 6.89 -69.28 16.57
CA THR A 68 6.74 -70.58 15.91
C THR A 68 7.66 -71.68 16.47
N ALA A 69 8.63 -71.34 17.32
CA ALA A 69 9.45 -72.34 17.98
C ALA A 69 8.67 -72.99 19.14
N PRO A 70 8.67 -74.34 19.28
CA PRO A 70 7.87 -75.05 20.29
C PRO A 70 8.33 -74.79 21.73
N ALA A 71 9.59 -74.44 21.95
CA ALA A 71 10.13 -74.06 23.26
C ALA A 71 11.22 -72.97 23.08
N PRO A 72 10.84 -71.71 22.80
CA PRO A 72 11.78 -70.69 22.31
C PRO A 72 12.88 -70.37 23.32
N VAL A 73 12.58 -70.34 24.62
CA VAL A 73 13.58 -70.08 25.68
C VAL A 73 14.57 -71.24 25.83
N GLN A 74 14.15 -72.47 25.56
CA GLN A 74 15.03 -73.64 25.64
C GLN A 74 15.88 -73.78 24.39
N GLN A 75 15.25 -73.63 23.22
CA GLN A 75 15.91 -73.69 21.92
C GLN A 75 16.94 -72.56 21.74
N TYR A 76 16.59 -71.35 22.15
CA TYR A 76 17.45 -70.17 22.09
C TYR A 76 17.85 -69.72 23.50
N HIS A 77 18.38 -70.63 24.31
CA HIS A 77 18.81 -70.32 25.69
C HIS A 77 19.85 -69.19 25.75
N TRP A 78 20.71 -69.09 24.75
CA TRP A 78 21.69 -68.01 24.59
C TRP A 78 21.05 -66.64 24.33
N LEU A 79 19.81 -66.59 23.81
CA LEU A 79 19.11 -65.33 23.58
C LEU A 79 18.89 -64.61 24.91
N THR A 80 18.58 -65.35 25.98
CA THR A 80 18.27 -64.79 27.31
C THR A 80 19.44 -64.02 27.95
N SER A 81 20.68 -64.31 27.55
CA SER A 81 21.87 -63.58 28.00
C SER A 81 22.16 -62.31 27.20
N THR A 82 21.67 -62.23 25.95
CA THR A 82 21.93 -61.11 25.03
C THR A 82 20.77 -60.14 25.00
N VAL A 83 19.53 -60.65 24.96
CA VAL A 83 18.29 -59.87 24.95
C VAL A 83 17.33 -60.48 25.98
N ASP A 84 16.68 -59.65 26.82
CA ASP A 84 15.80 -60.11 27.92
C ASP A 84 14.49 -60.71 27.38
N LEU A 85 14.58 -61.91 26.80
CA LEU A 85 13.47 -62.73 26.32
C LEU A 85 12.81 -63.44 27.49
N ARG A 86 11.52 -63.18 27.68
CA ARG A 86 10.70 -63.78 28.72
C ARG A 86 9.47 -64.46 28.13
N VAL A 87 9.09 -65.58 28.72
CA VAL A 87 7.89 -66.32 28.34
C VAL A 87 7.03 -66.61 29.56
N GLY A 88 5.72 -66.38 29.45
CA GLY A 88 4.79 -66.64 30.55
C GLY A 88 3.33 -66.35 30.22
N ALA A 89 2.47 -66.57 31.22
CA ALA A 89 1.06 -66.24 31.10
C ALA A 89 0.84 -64.72 30.94
N PRO A 90 -0.20 -64.28 30.19
CA PRO A 90 -0.47 -62.86 29.97
C PRO A 90 -0.56 -62.01 31.24
N SER A 91 -1.04 -62.61 32.34
CA SER A 91 -1.16 -61.97 33.66
C SER A 91 0.18 -61.54 34.28
N ARG A 92 1.31 -62.14 33.85
CA ARG A 92 2.64 -61.80 34.38
C ARG A 92 3.21 -60.49 33.81
N PHE A 93 2.67 -59.99 32.69
CA PHE A 93 3.25 -58.88 31.94
C PHE A 93 2.55 -57.53 32.16
N ASN A 94 1.53 -57.50 33.04
CA ASN A 94 0.74 -56.30 33.41
C ASN A 94 0.32 -55.47 32.18
N LEU A 95 -0.42 -56.11 31.28
CA LEU A 95 -0.81 -55.56 29.97
C LEU A 95 -2.16 -54.83 30.05
N SER A 96 -2.34 -53.79 29.23
CA SER A 96 -3.63 -53.13 29.08
C SER A 96 -4.66 -54.07 28.42
N PRO A 97 -5.98 -53.86 28.64
CA PRO A 97 -7.02 -54.66 27.98
C PRO A 97 -6.91 -54.64 26.46
N VAL A 98 -6.53 -53.49 25.87
CA VAL A 98 -6.33 -53.33 24.42
C VAL A 98 -5.14 -54.16 23.93
N ALA A 99 -4.03 -54.18 24.67
CA ALA A 99 -2.87 -55.00 24.31
C ALA A 99 -3.19 -56.50 24.36
N LEU A 100 -3.96 -56.94 25.38
CA LEU A 100 -4.40 -58.33 25.49
C LEU A 100 -5.31 -58.76 24.33
N GLU A 101 -6.23 -57.89 23.90
CA GLU A 101 -7.11 -58.17 22.77
C GLU A 101 -6.33 -58.25 21.45
N ARG A 102 -5.40 -57.31 21.21
CA ARG A 102 -4.50 -57.33 20.04
C ARG A 102 -3.64 -58.58 19.99
N LEU A 103 -3.09 -59.00 21.12
CA LEU A 103 -2.37 -60.28 21.25
C LEU A 103 -3.29 -61.47 20.95
N GLY A 104 -4.54 -61.45 21.40
CA GLY A 104 -5.54 -62.47 21.09
C GLY A 104 -5.83 -62.64 19.59
N TYR A 105 -5.67 -61.59 18.79
CA TYR A 105 -5.72 -61.65 17.32
C TYR A 105 -4.40 -62.07 16.66
N GLY A 106 -3.37 -62.43 17.45
CA GLY A 106 -2.05 -62.81 16.94
C GLY A 106 -1.21 -61.62 16.43
N GLN A 107 -1.55 -60.39 16.81
CA GLN A 107 -0.76 -59.22 16.46
C GLN A 107 0.49 -59.12 17.34
N VAL A 108 1.57 -58.59 16.77
CA VAL A 108 2.74 -58.15 17.54
C VAL A 108 2.42 -56.79 18.15
N VAL A 109 2.66 -56.64 19.45
CA VAL A 109 2.32 -55.41 20.19
C VAL A 109 3.61 -54.82 20.75
N GLY A 110 3.89 -53.57 20.37
CA GLY A 110 5.00 -52.79 20.91
C GLY A 110 4.51 -51.86 22.02
N ILE A 111 5.21 -51.85 23.15
CA ILE A 111 4.90 -50.99 24.30
C ILE A 111 6.19 -50.28 24.70
N GLU A 112 6.18 -48.96 24.61
CA GLU A 112 7.24 -48.11 25.13
C GLU A 112 7.25 -48.17 26.67
N SER A 113 8.43 -48.27 27.27
CA SER A 113 8.62 -48.32 28.71
C SER A 113 9.81 -47.46 29.14
N ASP A 114 9.90 -47.12 30.43
CA ASP A 114 10.96 -46.26 30.97
C ASP A 114 12.40 -46.80 30.78
N VAL A 115 12.53 -48.09 30.42
CA VAL A 115 13.81 -48.80 30.24
C VAL A 115 13.88 -49.44 28.85
N GLY A 116 13.33 -48.77 27.83
CA GLY A 116 13.33 -49.21 26.43
C GLY A 116 11.99 -49.74 25.93
N TYR A 117 12.00 -50.45 24.82
CA TYR A 117 10.79 -50.98 24.16
C TYR A 117 10.53 -52.43 24.55
N ARG A 118 9.27 -52.77 24.82
CA ARG A 118 8.81 -54.15 25.00
C ARG A 118 8.00 -54.57 23.80
N VAL A 119 8.40 -55.65 23.15
CA VAL A 119 7.67 -56.23 22.01
C VAL A 119 7.11 -57.57 22.43
N LEU A 120 5.81 -57.78 22.19
CA LEU A 120 5.07 -58.95 22.65
C LEU A 120 4.36 -59.66 21.51
N VAL A 121 4.29 -60.99 21.58
CA VAL A 121 3.53 -61.84 20.65
C VAL A 121 3.03 -63.09 21.38
N THR A 122 1.95 -63.70 20.89
CA THR A 122 1.45 -64.98 21.38
C THR A 122 2.20 -66.16 20.74
N GLY A 123 2.71 -67.07 21.57
CA GLY A 123 3.35 -68.32 21.16
C GLY A 123 2.37 -69.44 20.83
N LEU A 124 2.90 -70.57 20.35
CA LEU A 124 2.11 -71.74 19.92
C LEU A 124 1.25 -72.36 21.02
N ALA A 125 1.70 -72.36 22.29
CA ALA A 125 0.92 -72.92 23.39
C ALA A 125 0.08 -71.87 24.14
N GLY A 126 -0.11 -70.68 23.56
CA GLY A 126 -0.93 -69.60 24.12
C GLY A 126 -0.22 -68.77 25.21
N GLU A 127 1.07 -69.01 25.44
CA GLU A 127 1.91 -68.11 26.24
C GLU A 127 2.19 -66.79 25.51
N VAL A 128 2.57 -65.76 26.26
CA VAL A 128 3.09 -64.51 25.71
C VAL A 128 4.61 -64.55 25.75
N LEU A 129 5.23 -64.32 24.59
CA LEU A 129 6.65 -64.04 24.46
C LEU A 129 6.83 -62.53 24.54
N GLN A 130 7.73 -62.08 25.40
CA GLN A 130 8.13 -60.68 25.51
C GLN A 130 9.63 -60.57 25.23
N LEU A 131 9.99 -59.67 24.33
CA LEU A 131 11.36 -59.22 24.09
C LEU A 131 11.51 -57.79 24.59
N ARG A 132 12.57 -57.51 25.36
CA ARG A 132 12.89 -56.16 25.80
C ARG A 132 14.12 -55.65 25.04
N LEU A 133 13.97 -54.50 24.42
CA LEU A 133 14.94 -53.88 23.53
C LEU A 133 15.31 -52.50 24.07
N SER A 134 16.60 -52.23 24.24
CA SER A 134 17.10 -50.91 24.62
C SER A 134 17.30 -50.05 23.37
N GLU A 135 17.87 -50.64 22.32
CA GLU A 135 18.05 -50.03 21.00
C GLU A 135 17.33 -50.90 19.95
N PRO A 136 16.03 -50.65 19.68
CA PRO A 136 15.18 -51.57 18.91
C PRO A 136 15.74 -51.96 17.54
N TYR A 137 16.42 -51.03 16.86
CA TYR A 137 17.02 -51.32 15.55
C TYR A 137 18.22 -52.25 15.66
N ARG A 138 19.19 -51.91 16.52
CA ARG A 138 20.42 -52.68 16.72
C ARG A 138 20.13 -54.03 17.35
N ASP A 139 19.39 -54.07 18.46
CA ASP A 139 19.14 -55.27 19.24
C ASP A 139 18.43 -56.35 18.42
N VAL A 140 17.42 -55.97 17.62
CA VAL A 140 16.71 -56.89 16.72
C VAL A 140 17.63 -57.36 15.59
N SER A 141 18.46 -56.47 15.05
CA SER A 141 19.39 -56.80 13.97
C SER A 141 20.44 -57.81 14.44
N GLU A 142 21.08 -57.57 15.59
CA GLU A 142 22.03 -58.50 16.21
C GLU A 142 21.36 -59.84 16.55
N THR A 143 20.14 -59.81 17.07
CA THR A 143 19.36 -61.02 17.39
C THR A 143 19.10 -61.86 16.14
N ILE A 144 18.69 -61.22 15.05
CA ILE A 144 18.50 -61.90 13.75
C ILE A 144 19.82 -62.53 13.32
N GLY A 145 20.94 -61.80 13.36
CA GLY A 145 22.24 -62.33 13.00
C GLY A 145 22.67 -63.55 13.81
N LEU A 146 22.44 -63.55 15.12
CA LEU A 146 22.71 -64.72 15.97
C LEU A 146 21.79 -65.91 15.66
N ILE A 147 20.52 -65.67 15.33
CA ILE A 147 19.59 -66.73 14.91
C ILE A 147 20.05 -67.34 13.58
N PHE A 148 20.52 -66.51 12.64
CA PHE A 148 21.13 -66.97 11.38
C PHE A 148 22.35 -67.84 11.66
N ARG A 149 23.29 -67.36 12.49
CA ARG A 149 24.48 -68.13 12.89
C ARG A 149 24.12 -69.52 13.41
N TRP A 150 23.19 -69.58 14.37
CA TRP A 150 22.77 -70.83 15.01
C TRP A 150 22.23 -71.86 14.00
N HIS A 151 21.40 -71.44 13.05
CA HIS A 151 20.80 -72.35 12.07
C HIS A 151 21.77 -72.73 10.96
N LEU A 152 22.65 -71.81 10.52
CA LEU A 152 23.64 -72.06 9.49
C LEU A 152 24.79 -72.95 9.99
N ASP A 153 25.22 -72.78 11.24
CA ASP A 153 26.18 -73.68 11.91
C ASP A 153 25.61 -75.10 12.06
N SER A 154 24.28 -75.23 12.19
CA SER A 154 23.59 -76.52 12.30
C SER A 154 23.25 -77.18 10.95
N ALA A 155 23.37 -76.45 9.84
CA ALA A 155 23.03 -76.92 8.50
C ALA A 155 24.22 -77.58 7.80
N SER A 156 23.94 -78.51 6.88
CA SER A 156 24.97 -79.09 6.01
C SER A 156 25.49 -78.01 5.04
N VAL A 157 26.77 -78.08 4.65
CA VAL A 157 27.40 -77.08 3.76
C VAL A 157 26.61 -76.92 2.45
N ASP A 158 26.10 -78.02 1.88
CA ASP A 158 25.32 -78.01 0.64
C ASP A 158 23.91 -77.39 0.81
N ASP A 159 23.34 -77.41 2.02
CA ASP A 159 22.00 -76.88 2.30
C ASP A 159 21.99 -75.45 2.85
N ARG A 160 23.15 -74.90 3.26
CA ARG A 160 23.23 -73.57 3.91
C ARG A 160 22.61 -72.45 3.10
N LEU A 161 22.84 -72.41 1.79
CA LEU A 161 22.26 -71.40 0.91
C LEU A 161 20.72 -71.48 0.87
N ASN A 162 20.17 -72.70 0.90
CA ASN A 162 18.72 -72.92 0.93
C ASN A 162 18.13 -72.49 2.28
N VAL A 163 18.79 -72.86 3.39
CA VAL A 163 18.39 -72.47 4.75
C VAL A 163 18.46 -70.95 4.91
N ALA A 164 19.55 -70.31 4.48
CA ALA A 164 19.72 -68.86 4.49
C ALA A 164 18.61 -68.17 3.71
N ALA A 165 18.32 -68.61 2.48
CA ALA A 165 17.28 -68.04 1.65
C ALA A 165 15.87 -68.23 2.24
N GLN A 166 15.59 -69.35 2.90
CA GLN A 166 14.33 -69.59 3.59
C GLN A 166 14.17 -68.67 4.79
N MET A 167 15.22 -68.54 5.61
CA MET A 167 15.24 -67.66 6.78
C MET A 167 15.12 -66.18 6.38
N ALA A 168 15.82 -65.77 5.31
CA ALA A 168 15.77 -64.43 4.74
C ALA A 168 14.32 -64.03 4.40
N ARG A 169 13.56 -64.93 3.77
CA ARG A 169 12.13 -64.70 3.46
C ARG A 169 11.26 -64.60 4.70
N SER A 170 11.48 -65.45 5.71
CA SER A 170 10.67 -65.42 6.94
C SER A 170 10.97 -64.24 7.86
N LEU A 171 12.23 -63.81 7.91
CA LEU A 171 12.70 -62.71 8.75
C LEU A 171 12.67 -61.37 7.99
N ASN A 172 12.32 -61.39 6.70
CA ASN A 172 12.23 -60.22 5.82
C ASN A 172 13.54 -59.42 5.77
N VAL A 173 14.64 -60.13 5.54
CA VAL A 173 16.01 -59.58 5.39
C VAL A 173 16.65 -60.14 4.13
N GLU A 174 17.70 -59.49 3.64
CA GLU A 174 18.52 -60.01 2.54
C GLU A 174 19.82 -60.59 3.10
N VAL A 175 20.27 -61.72 2.55
CA VAL A 175 21.45 -62.44 3.07
C VAL A 175 22.35 -62.84 1.91
N TYR A 176 23.65 -62.56 2.09
CA TYR A 176 24.68 -62.78 1.08
C TYR A 176 25.89 -63.48 1.72
N PRO A 177 26.41 -64.58 1.13
CA PRO A 177 27.72 -65.08 1.51
C PRO A 177 28.80 -64.06 1.09
N LEU A 178 29.77 -63.81 1.97
CA LEU A 178 30.89 -62.90 1.72
C LEU A 178 32.09 -63.70 1.22
N ASP A 179 32.05 -64.08 -0.05
CA ASP A 179 33.13 -64.82 -0.72
C ASP A 179 34.11 -63.90 -1.47
N ASP A 180 33.72 -62.65 -1.71
CA ASP A 180 34.48 -61.67 -2.50
C ASP A 180 35.14 -60.62 -1.59
N ALA A 181 36.43 -60.36 -1.80
CA ALA A 181 37.22 -59.44 -1.01
C ALA A 181 36.76 -57.98 -1.17
N ASP A 182 36.14 -57.63 -2.30
CA ASP A 182 35.63 -56.29 -2.59
C ASP A 182 34.33 -55.96 -1.84
N LEU A 183 33.68 -56.95 -1.20
CA LEU A 183 32.44 -56.80 -0.43
C LEU A 183 32.67 -56.76 1.08
N LEU A 184 33.92 -56.83 1.54
CA LEU A 184 34.27 -56.79 2.95
C LEU A 184 34.07 -55.38 3.54
N PRO A 185 33.53 -55.27 4.76
CA PRO A 185 33.36 -54.01 5.47
C PRO A 185 34.71 -53.43 5.94
N ASP A 186 34.67 -52.25 6.54
CA ASP A 186 35.85 -51.62 7.15
C ASP A 186 36.58 -52.56 8.13
N PRO A 187 37.93 -52.46 8.23
CA PRO A 187 38.74 -53.32 9.11
C PRO A 187 38.27 -53.35 10.57
N ASP A 188 37.78 -52.22 11.09
CA ASP A 188 37.25 -52.11 12.46
C ASP A 188 36.02 -53.02 12.70
N VAL A 189 35.19 -53.21 11.67
CA VAL A 189 34.04 -54.12 11.73
C VAL A 189 34.51 -55.57 11.69
N LEU A 190 35.52 -55.88 10.88
CA LEU A 190 36.12 -57.22 10.82
C LEU A 190 36.79 -57.61 12.14
N ASP A 191 37.46 -56.67 12.81
CA ASP A 191 38.04 -56.91 14.14
C ASP A 191 36.94 -57.24 15.18
N GLN A 192 35.80 -56.54 15.14
CA GLN A 192 34.66 -56.86 16.00
C GLN A 192 34.06 -58.24 15.71
N VAL A 193 33.97 -58.61 14.43
CA VAL A 193 33.55 -59.96 14.02
C VAL A 193 34.54 -61.00 14.53
N ALA A 194 35.85 -60.76 14.45
CA ALA A 194 36.85 -61.69 14.95
C ALA A 194 36.79 -61.88 16.48
N GLU A 195 36.46 -60.83 17.24
CA GLU A 195 36.35 -60.90 18.70
C GLU A 195 35.04 -61.55 19.19
N ARG A 196 33.90 -61.27 18.53
CA ARG A 196 32.56 -61.65 19.02
C ARG A 196 31.83 -62.66 18.12
N GLY A 197 32.36 -62.92 16.93
CA GLY A 197 31.75 -63.71 15.86
C GLY A 197 30.53 -63.04 15.20
N LEU A 198 30.27 -61.77 15.51
CA LEU A 198 29.20 -60.96 14.93
C LEU A 198 29.52 -59.46 15.12
N ALA A 199 29.21 -58.64 14.11
CA ALA A 199 29.26 -57.19 14.21
C ALA A 199 28.04 -56.56 13.52
N PHE A 200 27.49 -55.52 14.13
CA PHE A 200 26.47 -54.65 13.54
C PHE A 200 27.09 -53.30 13.19
N TYR A 201 26.90 -52.86 11.97
CA TYR A 201 27.28 -51.52 11.53
C TYR A 201 26.19 -50.93 10.66
N THR A 202 26.17 -49.60 10.55
CA THR A 202 25.24 -48.88 9.67
C THR A 202 26.04 -48.29 8.52
N ASP A 203 25.56 -48.47 7.29
CA ASP A 203 26.16 -47.83 6.13
C ASP A 203 25.57 -46.41 5.98
N ASP A 204 26.45 -45.40 6.00
CA ASP A 204 26.07 -43.99 5.90
C ASP A 204 25.43 -43.63 4.55
N SER A 205 25.63 -44.45 3.51
CA SER A 205 25.12 -44.19 2.15
C SER A 205 23.62 -44.48 1.98
N ASP A 206 23.10 -45.50 2.66
CA ASP A 206 21.71 -45.95 2.55
C ASP A 206 20.94 -45.88 3.89
N GLY A 207 21.64 -45.71 5.01
CA GLY A 207 21.04 -45.69 6.35
C GLY A 207 20.53 -47.07 6.79
N CYS A 208 20.94 -48.14 6.11
CA CYS A 208 20.60 -49.51 6.44
C CYS A 208 21.63 -50.08 7.41
N GLY A 209 21.14 -50.81 8.41
CA GLY A 209 21.96 -51.64 9.27
C GLY A 209 22.37 -52.91 8.54
N ARG A 210 23.64 -53.29 8.66
CA ARG A 210 24.17 -54.56 8.17
C ARG A 210 24.76 -55.33 9.33
N VAL A 211 24.49 -56.63 9.35
CA VAL A 211 25.02 -57.54 10.35
C VAL A 211 25.90 -58.55 9.65
N ILE A 212 27.15 -58.64 10.07
CA ILE A 212 28.08 -59.66 9.58
C ILE A 212 28.23 -60.71 10.65
N VAL A 213 28.17 -61.96 10.22
CA VAL A 213 28.21 -63.12 11.10
C VAL A 213 29.27 -64.08 10.60
N GLN A 214 30.11 -64.55 11.53
CA GLN A 214 31.11 -65.58 11.26
C GLN A 214 30.62 -66.94 11.77
N LEU A 215 30.57 -67.92 10.86
CA LEU A 215 30.23 -69.31 11.17
C LEU A 215 31.41 -70.03 11.83
N ALA A 216 31.13 -71.20 12.42
CA ALA A 216 32.12 -71.99 13.14
C ALA A 216 33.29 -72.50 12.27
N ASP A 217 33.09 -72.59 10.96
CA ASP A 217 34.11 -72.95 9.97
C ASP A 217 34.83 -71.74 9.34
N GLY A 218 34.47 -70.53 9.75
CA GLY A 218 35.10 -69.29 9.33
C GLY A 218 34.44 -68.60 8.13
N GLU A 219 33.39 -69.17 7.54
CA GLU A 219 32.61 -68.48 6.49
C GLU A 219 31.91 -67.23 7.05
N LEU A 220 31.88 -66.16 6.25
CA LEU A 220 31.24 -64.90 6.59
C LEU A 220 29.93 -64.72 5.81
N TYR A 221 28.89 -64.31 6.51
CA TYR A 221 27.61 -63.96 5.91
C TYR A 221 27.24 -62.52 6.26
N ARG A 222 26.83 -61.75 5.25
CA ARG A 222 26.26 -60.41 5.41
C ARG A 222 24.75 -60.48 5.37
N ILE A 223 24.12 -59.84 6.35
CA ILE A 223 22.67 -59.73 6.47
C ILE A 223 22.32 -58.25 6.39
N ASP A 224 21.62 -57.87 5.34
CA ASP A 224 21.19 -56.49 5.09
C ASP A 224 19.77 -56.31 5.67
N MET A 225 19.66 -55.38 6.64
CA MET A 225 18.40 -55.08 7.32
C MET A 225 17.59 -54.06 6.53
N PRO A 226 16.25 -54.07 6.66
CA PRO A 226 15.39 -53.00 6.17
C PRO A 226 15.84 -51.62 6.68
N PRO A 227 15.55 -50.53 5.94
CA PRO A 227 16.02 -49.19 6.29
C PRO A 227 15.53 -48.75 7.68
N ALA A 228 16.42 -48.07 8.41
CA ALA A 228 16.09 -47.50 9.71
C ALA A 228 14.98 -46.44 9.62
N PHE A 229 14.32 -46.17 10.75
CA PHE A 229 13.28 -45.13 10.79
C PHE A 229 13.86 -43.75 10.45
N ASN A 230 13.38 -43.17 9.35
CA ASN A 230 13.72 -41.80 8.95
C ASN A 230 12.54 -40.83 9.17
N ALA A 231 12.74 -39.87 10.07
CA ALA A 231 11.79 -38.80 10.37
C ALA A 231 11.58 -37.84 9.18
N TRP A 232 12.56 -37.72 8.29
CA TRP A 232 12.57 -36.85 7.11
C TRP A 232 12.30 -37.61 5.81
N ALA A 233 11.54 -38.71 5.87
CA ALA A 233 11.15 -39.43 4.68
C ALA A 233 10.48 -38.51 3.65
N TRP A 234 10.83 -38.69 2.36
CA TRP A 234 10.37 -37.84 1.26
C TRP A 234 8.85 -37.60 1.22
N PRO A 235 7.95 -38.54 1.58
CA PRO A 235 6.50 -38.28 1.56
C PRO A 235 6.09 -37.23 2.60
N VAL A 236 6.75 -37.22 3.77
CA VAL A 236 6.48 -36.24 4.83
C VAL A 236 6.95 -34.86 4.38
N VAL A 237 8.14 -34.77 3.80
CA VAL A 237 8.67 -33.51 3.26
C VAL A 237 7.75 -32.96 2.17
N LEU A 238 7.30 -33.82 1.23
CA LEU A 238 6.38 -33.44 0.17
C LEU A 238 5.03 -32.93 0.72
N LEU A 239 4.47 -33.60 1.72
CA LEU A 239 3.23 -33.17 2.38
C LEU A 239 3.40 -31.79 3.05
N LEU A 240 4.51 -31.56 3.75
CA LEU A 240 4.79 -30.26 4.37
C LEU A 240 4.93 -29.14 3.33
N VAL A 241 5.61 -29.40 2.22
CA VAL A 241 5.76 -28.44 1.11
C VAL A 241 4.39 -28.11 0.49
N LEU A 242 3.54 -29.11 0.27
CA LEU A 242 2.19 -28.89 -0.27
C LEU A 242 1.31 -28.07 0.67
N VAL A 243 1.33 -28.36 1.97
CA VAL A 243 0.57 -27.61 2.98
C VAL A 243 1.06 -26.17 3.06
N LEU A 244 2.38 -25.97 3.13
CA LEU A 244 3.01 -24.65 3.14
C LEU A 244 2.64 -23.85 1.88
N GLY A 245 2.77 -24.46 0.70
CA GLY A 245 2.41 -23.84 -0.58
C GLY A 245 0.93 -23.48 -0.67
N GLY A 246 0.04 -24.37 -0.20
CA GLY A 246 -1.40 -24.13 -0.16
C GLY A 246 -1.79 -22.96 0.73
N VAL A 247 -1.24 -22.89 1.96
CA VAL A 247 -1.51 -21.78 2.87
C VAL A 247 -0.99 -20.46 2.31
N LEU A 248 0.21 -20.46 1.72
CA LEU A 248 0.78 -19.27 1.08
C LEU A 248 -0.08 -18.80 -0.12
N ALA A 249 -0.56 -19.73 -0.94
CA ALA A 249 -1.42 -19.42 -2.08
C ALA A 249 -2.76 -18.81 -1.64
N VAL A 250 -3.40 -19.36 -0.60
CA VAL A 250 -4.65 -18.82 -0.04
C VAL A 250 -4.43 -17.41 0.54
N ALA A 251 -3.34 -17.21 1.29
CA ALA A 251 -3.00 -15.91 1.84
C ALA A 251 -2.77 -14.85 0.75
N LEU A 252 -2.03 -15.22 -0.31
CA LEU A 252 -1.79 -14.36 -1.46
C LEU A 252 -3.10 -14.02 -2.19
N PHE A 253 -3.97 -15.01 -2.39
CA PHE A 253 -5.28 -14.81 -3.02
C PHE A 253 -6.17 -13.84 -2.24
N LEU A 254 -6.25 -13.98 -0.92
CA LEU A 254 -7.02 -13.06 -0.06
C LEU A 254 -6.48 -11.64 -0.11
N ALA A 255 -5.15 -11.48 -0.07
CA ALA A 255 -4.50 -10.17 -0.17
C ALA A 255 -4.78 -9.50 -1.53
N LEU A 256 -4.66 -10.23 -2.64
CA LEU A 256 -4.96 -9.72 -3.98
C LEU A 256 -6.44 -9.36 -4.14
N ARG A 257 -7.34 -10.16 -3.57
CA ARG A 257 -8.79 -9.91 -3.60
C ARG A 257 -9.17 -8.61 -2.86
N GLU A 258 -8.53 -8.32 -1.74
CA GLU A 258 -8.77 -7.07 -0.99
C GLU A 258 -8.32 -5.84 -1.79
N VAL A 259 -7.19 -5.93 -2.50
CA VAL A 259 -6.71 -4.86 -3.39
C VAL A 259 -7.67 -4.65 -4.57
N ASP A 260 -8.09 -5.72 -5.26
CA ASP A 260 -9.03 -5.64 -6.39
C ASP A 260 -10.36 -5.00 -5.99
N SER A 261 -10.92 -5.41 -4.85
CA SER A 261 -12.18 -4.84 -4.34
C SER A 261 -12.05 -3.33 -4.09
N ASN A 262 -10.94 -2.88 -3.50
CA ASN A 262 -10.74 -1.45 -3.21
C ASN A 262 -10.55 -0.63 -4.49
N LEU A 263 -9.86 -1.17 -5.50
CA LEU A 263 -9.69 -0.50 -6.80
C LEU A 263 -11.02 -0.32 -7.54
N ARG A 264 -11.88 -1.35 -7.55
CA ARG A 264 -13.22 -1.25 -8.15
C ARG A 264 -14.09 -0.19 -7.49
N THR A 265 -13.93 0.04 -6.18
CA THR A 265 -14.64 1.12 -5.49
C THR A 265 -14.20 2.49 -6.01
N VAL A 266 -12.89 2.72 -6.15
CA VAL A 266 -12.35 3.98 -6.70
C VAL A 266 -12.82 4.17 -8.14
N GLU A 267 -12.75 3.13 -8.98
CA GLU A 267 -13.25 3.15 -10.35
C GLU A 267 -14.73 3.53 -10.41
N SER A 268 -15.57 2.94 -9.55
CA SER A 268 -17.01 3.23 -9.52
C SER A 268 -17.31 4.69 -9.19
N VAL A 269 -16.55 5.29 -8.26
CA VAL A 269 -16.69 6.70 -7.90
C VAL A 269 -16.21 7.59 -9.04
N ALA A 270 -15.10 7.23 -9.69
CA ALA A 270 -14.60 7.97 -10.85
C ALA A 270 -15.61 8.00 -12.01
N VAL A 271 -16.25 6.86 -12.31
CA VAL A 271 -17.30 6.78 -13.33
C VAL A 271 -18.53 7.63 -12.94
N ARG A 272 -18.91 7.65 -11.66
CA ARG A 272 -20.03 8.50 -11.18
C ARG A 272 -19.73 9.98 -11.32
N ILE A 273 -18.52 10.42 -10.95
CA ILE A 273 -18.08 11.81 -11.13
C ILE A 273 -18.04 12.18 -12.62
N ALA A 274 -17.53 11.30 -13.47
CA ALA A 274 -17.52 11.51 -14.92
C ALA A 274 -18.93 11.66 -15.52
N ARG A 275 -19.96 11.07 -14.88
CA ARG A 275 -21.38 11.21 -15.25
C ARG A 275 -22.06 12.44 -14.62
N GLY A 276 -21.33 13.27 -13.88
CA GLY A 276 -21.84 14.51 -13.30
C GLY A 276 -22.24 14.42 -11.82
N GLU A 277 -22.10 13.27 -11.16
CA GLU A 277 -22.33 13.12 -9.72
C GLU A 277 -21.13 13.63 -8.90
N MET A 278 -20.90 14.95 -8.91
CA MET A 278 -19.72 15.58 -8.29
C MET A 278 -19.64 15.42 -6.76
N GLY A 279 -20.73 15.00 -6.10
CA GLY A 279 -20.76 14.70 -4.67
C GLY A 279 -20.32 13.27 -4.30
N ALA A 280 -20.03 12.41 -5.27
CA ALA A 280 -19.54 11.06 -4.99
C ALA A 280 -18.14 11.13 -4.35
N ARG A 281 -17.92 10.34 -3.31
CA ARG A 281 -16.66 10.28 -2.56
C ARG A 281 -16.26 8.83 -2.32
N VAL A 282 -14.95 8.60 -2.24
CA VAL A 282 -14.42 7.25 -2.04
C VAL A 282 -14.47 6.88 -0.56
N GLN A 283 -15.38 5.97 -0.19
CA GLN A 283 -15.41 5.39 1.15
C GLN A 283 -14.47 4.16 1.22
N THR A 284 -13.18 4.39 1.45
CA THR A 284 -12.24 3.29 1.74
C THR A 284 -12.05 3.11 3.24
N GLY A 285 -11.88 1.85 3.68
CA GLY A 285 -11.47 1.55 5.05
C GLY A 285 -10.11 2.16 5.42
N GLU A 286 -9.93 2.51 6.70
CA GLU A 286 -8.72 3.17 7.18
C GLU A 286 -7.45 2.31 7.00
N GLY A 287 -6.42 2.90 6.38
CA GLY A 287 -5.05 2.37 6.42
C GLY A 287 -4.69 1.38 5.32
N THR A 288 -5.24 1.51 4.11
CA THR A 288 -4.78 0.75 2.93
C THR A 288 -3.93 1.62 2.01
N LEU A 289 -3.11 1.03 1.14
CA LEU A 289 -2.39 1.75 0.08
C LEU A 289 -3.34 2.57 -0.81
N VAL A 290 -4.58 2.12 -0.95
CA VAL A 290 -5.64 2.75 -1.74
C VAL A 290 -6.18 4.02 -1.08
N THR A 291 -6.04 4.19 0.25
CA THR A 291 -6.53 5.38 0.97
C THR A 291 -5.87 6.67 0.48
N ARG A 292 -4.57 6.64 0.13
CA ARG A 292 -3.89 7.84 -0.40
C ARG A 292 -4.41 8.20 -1.78
N LEU A 293 -4.59 7.21 -2.65
CA LEU A 293 -5.18 7.40 -3.97
C LEU A 293 -6.60 7.97 -3.86
N ALA A 294 -7.41 7.42 -2.96
CA ALA A 294 -8.75 7.92 -2.64
C ALA A 294 -8.72 9.40 -2.23
N SER A 295 -7.83 9.78 -1.31
CA SER A 295 -7.74 11.17 -0.85
C SER A 295 -7.29 12.15 -1.95
N SER A 296 -6.35 11.74 -2.81
CA SER A 296 -5.93 12.56 -3.95
C SER A 296 -7.05 12.70 -4.97
N PHE A 297 -7.83 11.63 -5.19
CA PHE A 297 -8.97 11.64 -6.09
C PHE A 297 -10.11 12.54 -5.58
N ASP A 298 -10.44 12.46 -4.28
CA ASP A 298 -11.43 13.32 -3.65
C ASP A 298 -11.02 14.81 -3.71
N GLY A 299 -9.74 15.12 -3.50
CA GLY A 299 -9.22 16.48 -3.64
C GLY A 299 -9.31 17.03 -5.06
N MET A 300 -9.00 16.20 -6.07
CA MET A 300 -9.20 16.56 -7.48
C MET A 300 -10.68 16.80 -7.81
N ALA A 301 -11.57 15.92 -7.33
CA ALA A 301 -13.01 16.05 -7.51
C ALA A 301 -13.56 17.35 -6.91
N GLU A 302 -13.13 17.71 -5.70
CA GLU A 302 -13.53 18.96 -5.04
C GLU A 302 -13.02 20.19 -5.82
N HIS A 303 -11.79 20.14 -6.33
CA HIS A 303 -11.25 21.22 -7.14
C HIS A 303 -12.04 21.43 -8.44
N ILE A 304 -12.36 20.35 -9.15
CA ILE A 304 -13.20 20.40 -10.36
C ILE A 304 -14.59 20.93 -10.03
N GLN A 305 -15.21 20.46 -8.94
CA GLN A 305 -16.53 20.91 -8.52
C GLN A 305 -16.56 22.42 -8.25
N ARG A 306 -15.53 22.97 -7.58
CA ARG A 306 -15.40 24.42 -7.36
C ARG A 306 -15.23 25.17 -8.67
N LEU A 307 -14.39 24.70 -9.59
CA LEU A 307 -14.20 25.33 -10.90
C LEU A 307 -15.51 25.40 -11.70
N VAL A 308 -16.25 24.28 -11.75
CA VAL A 308 -17.55 24.22 -12.44
C VAL A 308 -18.58 25.15 -11.78
N GLN A 309 -18.58 25.25 -10.45
CA GLN A 309 -19.48 26.15 -9.73
C GLN A 309 -19.17 27.62 -10.04
N VAL A 310 -17.90 28.02 -9.96
CA VAL A 310 -17.46 29.38 -10.30
C VAL A 310 -17.80 29.72 -11.76
N GLN A 311 -17.58 28.79 -12.68
CA GLN A 311 -17.95 28.97 -14.09
C GLN A 311 -19.47 29.18 -14.28
N ARG A 312 -20.30 28.42 -13.55
CA ARG A 312 -21.76 28.57 -13.60
C ARG A 312 -22.22 29.92 -13.06
N GLU A 313 -21.69 30.33 -11.92
CA GLU A 313 -21.97 31.63 -11.31
C GLU A 313 -21.57 32.77 -12.26
N MET A 314 -20.41 32.65 -12.90
CA MET A 314 -19.93 33.61 -13.91
C MET A 314 -20.88 33.73 -15.10
N ILE A 315 -21.29 32.62 -15.72
CA ILE A 315 -22.22 32.62 -16.87
C ILE A 315 -23.57 33.24 -16.48
N HIS A 316 -24.05 32.94 -15.27
CA HIS A 316 -25.30 33.50 -14.77
C HIS A 316 -25.21 35.02 -14.59
N ALA A 317 -24.13 35.51 -13.99
CA ALA A 317 -23.88 36.94 -13.80
C ALA A 317 -23.77 37.68 -15.15
N VAL A 318 -22.97 37.16 -16.09
CA VAL A 318 -22.86 37.71 -17.46
C VAL A 318 -24.23 37.80 -18.14
N SER A 319 -25.05 36.76 -18.03
CA SER A 319 -26.39 36.74 -18.64
C SER A 319 -27.31 37.81 -18.04
N HIS A 320 -27.17 38.10 -16.75
CA HIS A 320 -27.94 39.13 -16.07
C HIS A 320 -27.50 40.55 -16.47
N GLU A 321 -26.19 40.79 -16.50
CA GLU A 321 -25.63 42.10 -16.86
C GLU A 321 -25.89 42.45 -18.33
N LEU A 322 -25.85 41.47 -19.25
CA LEU A 322 -26.21 41.71 -20.66
C LEU A 322 -27.70 41.96 -20.88
N ARG A 323 -28.59 41.32 -20.10
CA ARG A 323 -30.04 41.43 -20.31
C ARG A 323 -30.56 42.86 -20.06
N THR A 324 -29.95 43.58 -19.12
CA THR A 324 -30.38 44.92 -18.70
C THR A 324 -30.22 45.99 -19.80
N PRO A 325 -29.03 46.23 -20.38
CA PRO A 325 -28.87 47.16 -21.50
C PRO A 325 -29.64 46.71 -22.74
N VAL A 326 -29.69 45.40 -23.05
CA VAL A 326 -30.50 44.90 -24.17
C VAL A 326 -31.99 45.23 -23.99
N ALA A 327 -32.51 45.14 -22.78
CA ALA A 327 -33.88 45.55 -22.48
C ALA A 327 -34.06 47.07 -22.62
N ARG A 328 -33.11 47.89 -22.13
CA ARG A 328 -33.16 49.36 -22.27
C ARG A 328 -33.11 49.79 -23.73
N ILE A 329 -32.23 49.23 -24.55
CA ILE A 329 -32.18 49.46 -26.01
C ILE A 329 -33.53 49.13 -26.64
N ARG A 330 -34.12 47.98 -26.29
CA ARG A 330 -35.43 47.57 -26.82
C ARG A 330 -36.53 48.58 -26.45
N PHE A 331 -36.56 49.04 -25.20
CA PHE A 331 -37.53 50.05 -24.77
C PHE A 331 -37.26 51.41 -25.42
N GLY A 332 -36.00 51.84 -25.51
CA GLY A 332 -35.60 53.07 -26.19
C GLY A 332 -36.08 53.09 -27.64
N VAL A 333 -35.85 51.98 -28.38
CA VAL A 333 -36.34 51.83 -29.76
C VAL A 333 -37.86 51.87 -29.85
N GLN A 334 -38.59 51.27 -28.90
CA GLN A 334 -40.06 51.36 -28.87
C GLN A 334 -40.55 52.78 -28.60
N MET A 335 -39.85 53.54 -27.74
CA MET A 335 -40.22 54.92 -27.43
C MET A 335 -39.96 55.89 -28.59
N ILE A 336 -39.11 55.53 -29.56
CA ILE A 336 -38.85 56.37 -30.76
C ILE A 336 -40.15 56.63 -31.54
N GLU A 337 -41.06 55.65 -31.62
CA GLU A 337 -42.33 55.78 -32.34
C GLU A 337 -43.28 56.81 -31.70
N ASP A 338 -43.18 57.02 -30.39
CA ASP A 338 -44.02 57.92 -29.60
C ASP A 338 -43.41 59.33 -29.41
N CYS A 339 -42.20 59.58 -29.93
CA CYS A 339 -41.53 60.89 -29.78
C CYS A 339 -42.14 61.94 -30.70
N GLN A 340 -42.69 63.02 -30.14
CA GLN A 340 -43.35 64.10 -30.92
C GLN A 340 -42.41 65.23 -31.33
N ASP A 341 -41.28 65.38 -30.65
CA ASP A 341 -40.30 66.45 -30.84
C ASP A 341 -38.90 65.90 -31.12
N GLN A 342 -38.14 66.63 -31.94
CA GLN A 342 -36.79 66.23 -32.35
C GLN A 342 -35.81 66.14 -31.17
N ALA A 343 -36.04 66.91 -30.10
CA ALA A 343 -35.20 66.87 -28.90
C ALA A 343 -35.39 65.58 -28.09
N ALA A 344 -36.64 65.09 -27.92
CA ALA A 344 -36.89 63.80 -27.29
C ALA A 344 -36.36 62.62 -28.11
N LEU A 345 -36.49 62.70 -29.45
CA LEU A 345 -35.92 61.70 -30.35
C LEU A 345 -34.40 61.62 -30.21
N GLN A 346 -33.71 62.76 -30.25
CA GLN A 346 -32.25 62.81 -30.10
C GLN A 346 -31.83 62.24 -28.74
N LYS A 347 -32.53 62.61 -27.67
CA LYS A 347 -32.26 62.09 -26.32
C LYS A 347 -32.40 60.56 -26.25
N GLN A 348 -33.36 59.96 -26.96
CA GLN A 348 -33.48 58.50 -26.99
C GLN A 348 -32.40 57.83 -27.83
N LEU A 349 -32.02 58.42 -28.97
CA LEU A 349 -30.90 57.92 -29.78
C LEU A 349 -29.59 57.97 -28.99
N ASP A 350 -29.31 59.09 -28.32
CA ASP A 350 -28.12 59.24 -27.46
C ASP A 350 -28.15 58.22 -26.30
N GLY A 351 -29.33 57.92 -25.75
CA GLY A 351 -29.51 56.89 -24.72
C GLY A 351 -29.24 55.47 -25.23
N ILE A 352 -29.71 55.14 -26.43
CA ILE A 352 -29.45 53.85 -27.09
C ILE A 352 -27.97 53.70 -27.41
N ASP A 353 -27.33 54.72 -27.97
CA ASP A 353 -25.89 54.70 -28.26
C ASP A 353 -25.08 54.54 -26.96
N GLY A 354 -25.48 55.20 -25.87
CA GLY A 354 -24.90 55.01 -24.55
C GLY A 354 -25.05 53.57 -24.02
N ASP A 355 -26.22 52.95 -24.18
CA ASP A 355 -26.45 51.56 -23.78
C ASP A 355 -25.66 50.55 -24.65
N ILE A 356 -25.42 50.86 -25.93
CA ILE A 356 -24.56 50.06 -26.83
C ILE A 356 -23.10 50.18 -26.40
N GLN A 357 -22.63 51.39 -26.10
CA GLN A 357 -21.28 51.62 -25.59
C GLN A 357 -21.04 50.88 -24.26
N GLU A 358 -22.02 50.89 -23.35
CA GLU A 358 -22.01 50.05 -22.13
C GLU A 358 -21.82 48.57 -22.46
N LEU A 359 -22.58 48.05 -23.44
CA LEU A 359 -22.49 46.65 -23.86
C LEU A 359 -21.11 46.29 -24.41
N ASP A 360 -20.53 47.15 -25.23
CA ASP A 360 -19.20 46.94 -25.79
C ASP A 360 -18.13 46.93 -24.69
N GLU A 361 -18.21 47.86 -23.73
CA GLU A 361 -17.32 47.90 -22.57
C GLU A 361 -17.42 46.63 -21.71
N LEU A 362 -18.64 46.14 -21.44
CA LEU A 362 -18.87 44.89 -20.72
C LEU A 362 -18.27 43.68 -21.46
N ILE A 363 -18.47 43.59 -22.77
CA ILE A 363 -17.92 42.51 -23.59
C ILE A 363 -16.39 42.53 -23.56
N ASP A 364 -15.79 43.71 -23.68
CA ASP A 364 -14.34 43.88 -23.60
C ASP A 364 -13.77 43.52 -22.22
N GLU A 365 -14.48 43.84 -21.13
CA GLU A 365 -14.11 43.41 -19.78
C GLU A 365 -14.17 41.88 -19.65
N ILE A 366 -15.23 41.22 -20.13
CA ILE A 366 -15.39 39.77 -20.08
C ILE A 366 -14.29 39.06 -20.89
N LEU A 367 -14.03 39.51 -22.11
CA LEU A 367 -12.99 38.92 -22.97
C LEU A 367 -11.60 39.10 -22.37
N THR A 368 -11.36 40.23 -21.71
CA THR A 368 -10.09 40.49 -21.02
C THR A 368 -9.91 39.58 -19.82
N TYR A 369 -10.95 39.45 -18.99
CA TYR A 369 -10.95 38.53 -17.86
C TYR A 369 -10.72 37.08 -18.32
N ALA A 370 -11.44 36.62 -19.35
CA ALA A 370 -11.30 35.27 -19.89
C ALA A 370 -9.88 34.99 -20.42
N ARG A 371 -9.26 35.96 -21.12
CA ARG A 371 -7.86 35.86 -21.56
C ARG A 371 -6.90 35.73 -20.38
N LEU A 372 -7.09 36.53 -19.32
CA LEU A 372 -6.25 36.50 -18.12
C LEU A 372 -6.44 35.21 -17.29
N GLU A 373 -7.59 34.56 -17.36
CA GLU A 373 -7.86 33.26 -16.72
C GLU A 373 -7.21 32.09 -17.47
N GLN A 374 -7.27 32.06 -18.81
CA GLN A 374 -6.73 30.98 -19.65
C GLN A 374 -5.19 30.93 -19.75
N GLY A 375 -4.46 31.78 -19.02
CA GLY A 375 -3.00 31.87 -19.11
C GLY A 375 -2.48 33.08 -19.88
N GLY A 376 -3.36 33.83 -20.53
CA GLY A 376 -3.05 35.02 -21.35
C GLY A 376 -2.19 34.71 -22.59
N PRO A 377 -2.29 35.53 -23.66
CA PRO A 377 -1.18 35.61 -24.61
C PRO A 377 0.06 36.07 -23.85
N VAL A 378 1.21 35.44 -24.12
CA VAL A 378 2.53 35.69 -23.49
C VAL A 378 2.66 37.12 -22.97
N PHE A 379 2.61 37.31 -21.65
CA PHE A 379 2.98 38.59 -21.03
C PHE A 379 4.41 38.90 -21.48
N SER A 380 4.57 39.85 -22.38
CA SER A 380 5.88 40.30 -22.82
C SER A 380 6.33 41.36 -21.82
N LEU A 381 6.73 40.91 -20.63
CA LEU A 381 7.26 41.81 -19.62
C LEU A 381 8.51 42.50 -20.18
N GLN A 382 8.44 43.82 -20.26
CA GLN A 382 9.49 44.68 -20.78
C GLN A 382 9.73 45.79 -19.78
N GLU A 383 10.97 46.24 -19.67
CA GLU A 383 11.34 47.36 -18.83
C GLU A 383 10.65 48.64 -19.35
N ASN A 384 9.65 49.12 -18.62
CA ASN A 384 8.86 50.29 -18.97
C ASN A 384 8.68 51.21 -17.76
N SER A 385 8.47 52.50 -18.04
CA SER A 385 8.26 53.53 -17.03
C SER A 385 6.86 53.46 -16.44
N VAL A 386 6.75 53.04 -15.17
CA VAL A 386 5.50 52.98 -14.43
C VAL A 386 4.96 54.37 -14.14
N THR A 387 5.83 55.36 -13.86
CA THR A 387 5.43 56.74 -13.60
C THR A 387 4.76 57.38 -14.82
N ASP A 388 5.22 57.07 -16.03
CA ASP A 388 4.59 57.57 -17.26
C ASP A 388 3.21 56.98 -17.49
N ILE A 389 3.02 55.69 -17.17
CA ILE A 389 1.69 55.04 -17.21
C ILE A 389 0.75 55.71 -16.19
N VAL A 390 1.23 55.99 -14.97
CA VAL A 390 0.42 56.67 -13.94
C VAL A 390 0.04 58.08 -14.40
N ARG A 391 0.99 58.87 -14.92
CA ARG A 391 0.71 60.22 -15.47
C ARG A 391 -0.30 60.17 -16.60
N GLN A 392 -0.15 59.21 -17.50
CA GLN A 392 -1.08 59.01 -18.60
C GLN A 392 -2.49 58.74 -18.07
N VAL A 393 -2.66 57.76 -17.18
CA VAL A 393 -3.98 57.41 -16.62
C VAL A 393 -4.60 58.57 -15.86
N VAL A 394 -3.82 59.29 -15.05
CA VAL A 394 -4.31 60.49 -14.33
C VAL A 394 -4.79 61.55 -15.32
N SER A 395 -4.04 61.82 -16.38
CA SER A 395 -4.43 62.81 -17.40
C SER A 395 -5.70 62.41 -18.17
N GLU A 396 -5.83 61.13 -18.51
CA GLU A 396 -7.00 60.58 -19.21
C GLU A 396 -8.25 60.64 -18.33
N GLN A 397 -8.13 60.23 -17.06
CA GLN A 397 -9.27 60.23 -16.13
C GLN A 397 -9.70 61.64 -15.73
N GLN A 398 -8.75 62.59 -15.63
CA GLN A 398 -9.06 64.01 -15.39
C GLN A 398 -9.86 64.63 -16.56
N MET A 399 -9.56 64.24 -17.80
CA MET A 399 -10.31 64.69 -18.98
C MET A 399 -11.73 64.12 -19.03
N VAL A 400 -11.89 62.85 -18.63
CA VAL A 400 -13.20 62.18 -18.59
C VAL A 400 -14.07 62.71 -17.43
N ARG A 401 -13.44 63.11 -16.31
CA ARG A 401 -14.12 63.56 -15.10
C ARG A 401 -13.59 64.93 -14.64
N PRO A 402 -13.88 66.01 -15.38
CA PRO A 402 -13.35 67.34 -15.07
C PRO A 402 -13.85 67.91 -13.73
N GLU A 403 -14.91 67.33 -13.16
CA GLU A 403 -15.49 67.72 -11.87
C GLU A 403 -14.73 67.15 -10.66
N LEU A 404 -13.85 66.17 -10.86
CA LEU A 404 -13.04 65.56 -9.80
C LEU A 404 -11.62 66.14 -9.80
N ASP A 405 -11.02 66.25 -8.62
CA ASP A 405 -9.60 66.55 -8.43
C ASP A 405 -8.80 65.24 -8.40
N ILE A 406 -8.18 64.87 -9.52
CA ILE A 406 -7.36 63.66 -9.64
C ILE A 406 -5.87 64.04 -9.63
N GLU A 407 -5.21 63.82 -8.50
CA GLU A 407 -3.80 64.17 -8.30
C GLU A 407 -2.90 62.95 -8.42
N GLY A 408 -1.80 63.08 -9.17
CA GLY A 408 -0.70 62.11 -9.19
C GLY A 408 0.46 62.60 -8.33
N ASN A 409 0.72 61.91 -7.22
CA ASN A 409 1.86 62.19 -6.34
C ASN A 409 2.99 61.19 -6.61
N ILE A 410 4.04 61.68 -7.25
CA ILE A 410 5.24 60.91 -7.58
C ILE A 410 6.43 61.65 -6.96
N ASP A 411 7.05 61.05 -5.94
CA ASP A 411 8.23 61.62 -5.30
C ASP A 411 9.50 61.38 -6.13
N GLU A 412 10.54 62.18 -5.89
CA GLU A 412 11.82 62.09 -6.62
C GLU A 412 12.49 60.71 -6.45
N ILE A 413 12.25 60.05 -5.31
CA ILE A 413 12.80 58.72 -5.02
C ILE A 413 12.12 57.67 -5.90
N SER A 414 10.80 57.73 -6.04
CA SER A 414 10.06 56.82 -6.91
C SER A 414 10.37 57.09 -8.38
N GLU A 415 10.56 58.35 -8.78
CA GLU A 415 10.96 58.68 -10.14
C GLU A 415 12.29 58.01 -10.54
N ARG A 416 13.24 57.93 -9.60
CA ARG A 416 14.52 57.24 -9.81
C ARG A 416 14.37 55.75 -10.09
N TRP A 417 13.31 55.12 -9.59
CA TRP A 417 13.04 53.68 -9.71
C TRP A 417 11.79 53.38 -10.57
N ALA A 418 11.47 54.28 -11.51
CA ALA A 418 10.27 54.20 -12.35
C ALA A 418 10.24 53.00 -13.33
N LEU A 419 11.39 52.42 -13.67
CA LEU A 419 11.48 51.32 -14.63
C LEU A 419 11.23 49.96 -13.96
N SER A 420 10.28 49.19 -14.50
CA SER A 420 9.91 47.85 -14.01
C SER A 420 9.58 46.90 -15.16
N ASP A 421 9.80 45.59 -14.95
CA ASP A 421 9.43 44.52 -15.88
C ASP A 421 7.91 44.31 -15.89
N ILE A 422 7.21 44.99 -16.81
CA ILE A 422 5.75 45.01 -16.86
C ILE A 422 5.24 44.79 -18.28
N GLU A 423 3.96 44.43 -18.41
CA GLU A 423 3.22 44.54 -19.67
C GLU A 423 2.39 45.85 -19.64
N PRO A 424 2.85 46.91 -20.32
CA PRO A 424 2.30 48.26 -20.16
C PRO A 424 0.79 48.35 -20.35
N ARG A 425 0.26 47.59 -21.32
CA ARG A 425 -1.17 47.59 -21.67
C ARG A 425 -2.04 47.09 -20.51
N TYR A 426 -1.60 46.04 -19.82
CA TYR A 426 -2.34 45.49 -18.69
C TYR A 426 -2.16 46.35 -17.45
N LEU A 427 -0.94 46.84 -17.17
CA LEU A 427 -0.73 47.70 -16.00
C LEU A 427 -1.52 49.02 -16.12
N HIS A 428 -1.51 49.64 -17.30
CA HIS A 428 -2.35 50.80 -17.61
C HIS A 428 -3.82 50.53 -17.28
N ARG A 429 -4.35 49.39 -17.75
CA ARG A 429 -5.73 48.99 -17.49
C ARG A 429 -6.02 48.74 -16.00
N ALA A 430 -5.08 48.17 -15.26
CA ALA A 430 -5.25 47.96 -13.82
C ALA A 430 -5.37 49.29 -13.07
N ILE A 431 -4.48 50.25 -13.38
CA ILE A 431 -4.50 51.58 -12.76
C ILE A 431 -5.76 52.34 -13.20
N GLN A 432 -6.12 52.30 -14.48
CA GLN A 432 -7.34 52.90 -15.01
C GLN A 432 -8.60 52.36 -14.33
N ASN A 433 -8.68 51.04 -14.09
CA ASN A 433 -9.79 50.43 -13.37
C ASN A 433 -9.87 50.92 -11.91
N LEU A 434 -8.73 51.08 -11.23
CA LEU A 434 -8.71 51.61 -9.87
C LEU A 434 -9.10 53.08 -9.81
N VAL A 435 -8.50 53.93 -10.65
CA VAL A 435 -8.80 55.38 -10.68
C VAL A 435 -10.24 55.62 -11.14
N GLY A 436 -10.72 54.87 -12.12
CA GLY A 436 -12.11 54.91 -12.55
C GLY A 436 -13.09 54.36 -11.50
N ASN A 437 -12.65 53.46 -10.61
CA ASN A 437 -13.43 53.05 -9.44
C ASN A 437 -13.45 54.13 -8.37
N ALA A 438 -12.28 54.66 -7.99
CA ALA A 438 -12.15 55.77 -7.04
C ALA A 438 -13.01 56.96 -7.47
N GLY A 439 -12.93 57.39 -8.73
CA GLY A 439 -13.73 58.51 -9.24
C GLY A 439 -15.23 58.25 -9.33
N ARG A 440 -15.71 57.01 -9.19
CA ARG A 440 -17.16 56.71 -9.09
C ARG A 440 -17.71 56.88 -7.67
N TYR A 441 -16.86 56.72 -6.66
CA TYR A 441 -17.26 56.73 -5.24
C TYR A 441 -16.71 57.92 -4.46
N ALA A 442 -15.72 58.64 -5.00
CA ALA A 442 -15.18 59.86 -4.43
C ALA A 442 -16.26 60.94 -4.30
N ALA A 443 -16.18 61.71 -3.21
CA ALA A 443 -16.97 62.93 -3.03
C ALA A 443 -16.43 64.08 -3.88
N GLY A 444 -15.13 64.09 -4.17
CA GLY A 444 -14.52 65.09 -5.04
C GLY A 444 -13.04 64.89 -5.33
N LYS A 445 -12.32 64.05 -4.56
CA LYS A 445 -10.86 63.92 -4.65
C LYS A 445 -10.39 62.47 -4.80
N VAL A 446 -9.45 62.26 -5.72
CA VAL A 446 -8.73 60.99 -5.91
C VAL A 446 -7.23 61.26 -5.91
N LEU A 447 -6.48 60.52 -5.10
CA LEU A 447 -5.03 60.64 -5.00
C LEU A 447 -4.36 59.34 -5.46
N VAL A 448 -3.46 59.43 -6.44
CA VAL A 448 -2.64 58.32 -6.92
C VAL A 448 -1.20 58.54 -6.47
N SER A 449 -0.70 57.72 -5.54
CA SER A 449 0.66 57.83 -5.00
C SER A 449 1.54 56.68 -5.47
N CYS A 450 2.76 57.00 -5.91
CA CYS A 450 3.77 56.01 -6.28
C CYS A 450 4.82 55.89 -5.16
N HIS A 451 5.15 54.64 -4.82
CA HIS A 451 6.19 54.30 -3.85
C HIS A 451 7.06 53.19 -4.44
N PHE A 452 8.17 53.57 -5.08
CA PHE A 452 9.07 52.62 -5.76
C PHE A 452 10.43 52.54 -5.07
N ASP A 453 10.92 51.32 -4.88
CA ASP A 453 12.24 51.03 -4.33
C ASP A 453 13.05 50.11 -5.27
N GLU A 454 14.17 49.56 -4.77
CA GLU A 454 15.05 48.70 -5.56
C GLU A 454 14.41 47.34 -5.91
N ASP A 455 13.48 46.86 -5.08
CA ASP A 455 12.96 45.50 -5.16
C ASP A 455 11.49 45.47 -5.58
N ASN A 456 10.69 46.47 -5.19
CA ASN A 456 9.25 46.49 -5.33
C ASN A 456 8.73 47.82 -5.87
N CYS A 457 7.62 47.71 -6.60
CA CYS A 457 6.81 48.83 -7.01
C CYS A 457 5.49 48.80 -6.24
N ARG A 458 5.08 49.93 -5.65
CA ARG A 458 3.77 50.11 -5.04
C ARG A 458 3.04 51.32 -5.62
N ILE A 459 1.79 51.13 -6.01
CA ILE A 459 0.86 52.21 -6.38
C ILE A 459 -0.32 52.18 -5.45
N ASP A 460 -0.62 53.33 -4.85
CA ASP A 460 -1.79 53.53 -4.00
C ASP A 460 -2.79 54.46 -4.70
N VAL A 461 -4.05 54.05 -4.77
CA VAL A 461 -5.17 54.87 -5.25
C VAL A 461 -6.12 55.08 -4.08
N GLU A 462 -6.26 56.33 -3.65
CA GLU A 462 -7.06 56.76 -2.50
C GLU A 462 -8.24 57.64 -2.95
N ASP A 463 -9.40 57.46 -2.34
CA ASP A 463 -10.58 58.33 -2.53
C ASP A 463 -11.08 58.92 -1.21
N ASP A 464 -11.85 60.00 -1.32
CA ASP A 464 -12.58 60.65 -0.20
C ASP A 464 -14.04 60.17 -0.06
N GLY A 465 -14.32 58.95 -0.55
CA GLY A 465 -15.64 58.33 -0.51
C GLY A 465 -15.98 57.65 0.83
N PRO A 466 -17.06 56.84 0.88
CA PRO A 466 -17.51 56.17 2.10
C PRO A 466 -16.58 55.03 2.59
N GLY A 467 -15.60 54.62 1.76
CA GLY A 467 -14.75 53.47 2.04
C GLY A 467 -15.45 52.12 1.87
N ILE A 468 -14.77 51.04 2.27
CA ILE A 468 -15.28 49.65 2.19
C ILE A 468 -15.17 49.01 3.57
N PRO A 469 -16.23 48.36 4.09
CA PRO A 469 -16.17 47.58 5.32
C PRO A 469 -15.09 46.48 5.28
N GLU A 470 -14.38 46.28 6.39
CA GLU A 470 -13.27 45.30 6.48
C GLU A 470 -13.68 43.87 6.10
N GLU A 471 -14.94 43.50 6.40
CA GLU A 471 -15.50 42.18 6.09
C GLU A 471 -15.66 41.88 4.58
N ASP A 472 -15.59 42.93 3.76
CA ASP A 472 -15.78 42.85 2.32
C ASP A 472 -14.50 43.06 1.52
N TRP A 473 -13.37 43.33 2.18
CA TRP A 473 -12.08 43.60 1.54
C TRP A 473 -11.60 42.50 0.59
N GLU A 474 -11.84 41.23 0.92
CA GLU A 474 -11.53 40.13 -0.01
C GLU A 474 -12.61 39.94 -1.07
N LYS A 475 -13.88 40.17 -0.70
CA LYS A 475 -15.02 39.93 -1.59
C LYS A 475 -15.03 40.87 -2.78
N VAL A 476 -14.61 42.13 -2.62
CA VAL A 476 -14.58 43.13 -3.70
C VAL A 476 -13.69 42.75 -4.88
N PHE A 477 -12.72 41.86 -4.68
CA PHE A 477 -11.87 41.34 -5.76
C PHE A 477 -12.45 40.11 -6.47
N THR A 478 -13.63 39.64 -6.08
CA THR A 478 -14.31 38.51 -6.71
C THR A 478 -15.02 39.00 -7.97
N ALA A 479 -14.90 38.24 -9.07
CA ALA A 479 -15.55 38.60 -10.33
C ALA A 479 -17.08 38.70 -10.15
N PHE A 480 -17.68 39.76 -10.69
CA PHE A 480 -19.11 40.09 -10.59
C PHE A 480 -19.61 40.37 -9.17
N ALA A 481 -18.73 40.54 -8.17
CA ALA A 481 -19.16 40.93 -6.83
C ALA A 481 -19.55 42.42 -6.80
N ARG A 482 -20.68 42.71 -6.16
CA ARG A 482 -21.15 44.07 -5.86
C ARG A 482 -21.53 44.11 -4.38
N LEU A 483 -21.15 45.19 -3.69
CA LEU A 483 -21.44 45.38 -2.26
C LEU A 483 -22.89 45.79 -1.99
N ASP A 484 -23.49 46.52 -2.93
CA ASP A 484 -24.87 47.00 -2.81
C ASP A 484 -25.81 46.28 -3.77
N ASP A 485 -26.76 45.52 -3.20
CA ASP A 485 -27.78 44.76 -3.93
C ASP A 485 -29.01 45.61 -4.29
N SER A 486 -29.07 46.88 -3.84
CA SER A 486 -30.23 47.73 -4.13
C SER A 486 -29.92 49.24 -4.07
N ARG A 487 -30.25 49.93 -5.17
CA ARG A 487 -30.67 51.35 -5.28
C ARG A 487 -29.80 52.36 -6.06
N THR A 488 -28.65 52.00 -6.62
CA THR A 488 -27.92 52.89 -7.54
C THR A 488 -27.50 52.17 -8.82
N ARG A 489 -28.49 51.88 -9.69
CA ARG A 489 -28.22 51.47 -11.09
C ARG A 489 -27.49 52.54 -11.90
N THR A 490 -27.40 53.77 -11.37
CA THR A 490 -26.79 54.93 -12.02
C THR A 490 -25.28 55.04 -11.83
N SER A 491 -24.68 54.37 -10.83
CA SER A 491 -23.23 54.37 -10.60
C SER A 491 -22.62 53.10 -11.22
N GLY A 492 -22.39 53.16 -12.54
CA GLY A 492 -22.00 52.06 -13.41
C GLY A 492 -20.76 51.26 -13.00
N GLY A 493 -20.75 49.97 -13.34
CA GLY A 493 -19.63 49.04 -13.19
C GLY A 493 -20.12 47.60 -13.04
N TYR A 494 -19.55 46.68 -13.83
CA TYR A 494 -20.02 45.29 -13.95
C TYR A 494 -19.44 44.31 -12.92
N GLY A 495 -18.73 44.81 -11.91
CA GLY A 495 -18.07 43.98 -10.89
C GLY A 495 -16.86 43.18 -11.39
N LEU A 496 -16.38 43.46 -12.61
CA LEU A 496 -15.20 42.80 -13.18
C LEU A 496 -13.89 43.58 -12.95
N GLY A 497 -13.95 44.91 -12.86
CA GLY A 497 -12.77 45.77 -12.81
C GLY A 497 -11.73 45.38 -11.76
N LEU A 498 -12.14 45.19 -10.49
CA LEU A 498 -11.22 44.82 -9.41
C LEU A 498 -10.69 43.38 -9.54
N SER A 499 -11.51 42.46 -10.06
CA SER A 499 -11.06 41.09 -10.33
C SER A 499 -9.99 41.03 -11.44
N ILE A 500 -10.12 41.88 -12.47
CA ILE A 500 -9.13 42.08 -13.53
C ILE A 500 -7.83 42.65 -12.94
N VAL A 501 -7.91 43.67 -12.08
CA VAL A 501 -6.75 44.24 -11.38
C VAL A 501 -5.98 43.16 -10.62
N ARG A 502 -6.68 42.37 -9.79
CA ARG A 502 -6.06 41.29 -9.00
C ARG A 502 -5.38 40.27 -9.90
N ARG A 503 -6.00 39.91 -11.03
CA ARG A 503 -5.43 38.93 -11.97
C ARG A 503 -4.21 39.49 -12.71
N ILE A 504 -4.23 40.76 -13.10
CA ILE A 504 -3.07 41.43 -13.72
C ILE A 504 -1.88 41.43 -12.74
N LEU A 505 -2.11 41.79 -11.47
CA LEU A 505 -1.05 41.80 -10.46
C LEU A 505 -0.50 40.41 -10.19
N TYR A 506 -1.36 39.39 -10.14
CA TYR A 506 -0.93 38.00 -10.02
C TYR A 506 0.06 37.60 -11.12
N TRP A 507 -0.19 37.98 -12.38
CA TRP A 507 0.73 37.71 -13.50
C TRP A 507 2.05 38.48 -13.43
N HIS A 508 2.04 39.67 -12.82
CA HIS A 508 3.24 40.45 -12.52
C HIS A 508 3.97 39.97 -11.25
N GLY A 509 3.52 38.88 -10.61
CA GLY A 509 4.13 38.35 -9.38
C GLY A 509 3.80 39.17 -8.13
N GLY A 510 2.75 39.99 -8.19
CA GLY A 510 2.32 40.90 -7.14
C GLY A 510 0.95 40.58 -6.54
N HIS A 511 0.50 41.48 -5.68
CA HIS A 511 -0.77 41.42 -4.96
C HIS A 511 -1.47 42.78 -4.97
N ALA A 512 -2.80 42.74 -4.97
CA ALA A 512 -3.66 43.90 -4.76
C ALA A 512 -4.36 43.76 -3.40
N PHE A 513 -4.41 44.84 -2.62
CA PHE A 513 -5.11 44.89 -1.35
C PHE A 513 -5.89 46.18 -1.21
N VAL A 514 -6.84 46.17 -0.27
CA VAL A 514 -7.65 47.33 0.08
C VAL A 514 -7.46 47.63 1.57
N SER A 515 -7.39 48.91 1.90
CA SER A 515 -7.39 49.41 3.25
C SER A 515 -8.24 50.68 3.31
N ARG A 516 -8.37 51.25 4.51
CA ARG A 516 -8.87 52.61 4.64
C ARG A 516 -7.77 53.61 4.27
N SER A 517 -8.14 54.72 3.64
CA SER A 517 -7.22 55.83 3.39
C SER A 517 -6.99 56.61 4.69
N ASP A 518 -5.72 56.75 5.07
CA ASP A 518 -5.33 57.61 6.20
C ASP A 518 -5.34 59.10 5.81
N THR A 519 -5.27 59.42 4.51
CA THR A 519 -5.15 60.80 4.01
C THR A 519 -6.50 61.41 3.64
N LEU A 520 -7.34 60.68 2.90
CA LEU A 520 -8.65 61.12 2.39
C LEU A 520 -9.83 60.50 3.16
N GLY A 521 -9.60 59.45 3.96
CA GLY A 521 -10.61 58.84 4.84
C GLY A 521 -11.53 57.80 4.19
N GLY A 522 -11.55 57.71 2.86
CA GLY A 522 -12.31 56.73 2.07
C GLY A 522 -11.55 55.42 1.82
N ALA A 523 -11.67 54.83 0.62
CA ALA A 523 -10.98 53.58 0.30
C ALA A 523 -9.56 53.84 -0.23
N LYS A 524 -8.65 52.91 0.07
CA LYS A 524 -7.27 52.88 -0.45
C LYS A 524 -7.00 51.54 -1.10
N PHE A 525 -6.83 51.52 -2.41
CA PHE A 525 -6.41 50.33 -3.15
C PHE A 525 -4.90 50.40 -3.39
N SER A 526 -4.19 49.36 -3.00
CA SER A 526 -2.73 49.30 -3.14
C SER A 526 -2.35 48.12 -4.04
N LEU A 527 -1.54 48.41 -5.06
CA LEU A 527 -0.96 47.44 -5.98
C LEU A 527 0.51 47.29 -5.63
N VAL A 528 0.97 46.08 -5.34
CA VAL A 528 2.38 45.81 -5.00
C VAL A 528 2.90 44.66 -5.84
N TRP A 529 4.01 44.86 -6.54
CA TRP A 529 4.66 43.82 -7.34
C TRP A 529 6.19 43.99 -7.33
N PRO A 530 6.96 42.93 -7.60
CA PRO A 530 8.41 43.04 -7.69
C PRO A 530 8.82 43.85 -8.93
N ARG A 531 9.78 44.76 -8.78
CA ARG A 531 10.24 45.62 -9.88
C ARG A 531 10.83 44.81 -11.03
N LYS A 532 11.58 43.75 -10.70
CA LYS A 532 12.13 42.76 -11.63
C LYS A 532 11.52 41.41 -11.33
N LYS A 533 10.99 40.72 -12.34
CA LYS A 533 10.40 39.40 -12.12
C LYS A 533 11.51 38.36 -11.89
N PRO A 534 11.50 37.61 -10.77
CA PRO A 534 12.50 36.58 -10.55
C PRO A 534 12.36 35.47 -11.61
N VAL A 535 13.49 35.11 -12.23
CA VAL A 535 13.63 34.19 -13.38
C VAL A 535 13.04 32.79 -13.10
N ASP A 536 12.83 32.41 -11.83
CA ASP A 536 12.37 31.08 -11.41
C ASP A 536 10.85 30.90 -11.27
N SER A 537 10.03 31.86 -11.71
CA SER A 537 8.56 31.79 -11.58
C SER A 537 7.85 31.29 -12.85
N ILE A 538 8.38 30.23 -13.47
CA ILE A 538 7.63 29.41 -14.44
C ILE A 538 6.96 28.29 -13.65
N VAL A 539 5.65 28.39 -13.44
CA VAL A 539 4.78 27.25 -13.08
C VAL A 539 3.79 27.05 -14.22
#